data_AF-A0A225DG05-F1
#
_entry.id   AF-A0A225DG05-F1
#
_cell.length_a   1.000
_cell.length_b   1.000
_cell.length_c   1.000
_cell.angle_alpha   90.00
_cell.angle_beta   90.00
_cell.angle_gamma   90.00
#
_symmetry.space_group_name_H-M   'P 1'
#
loop_
_entity.id
_entity.type
_entity.pdbx_description
1 polymer ?
#
loop_
_entity_poly.entity_id
_entity_poly.type
_entity_poly.pdbx_seq_one_letter_code
_entity_poly.pdbx_strand_id
1 'polypeptide(L)'
;MAEGERGRPTKLTPLIKKVVLMALEGGATRKTAAEMAKVSPRTLQLWLRLGLSPDAEAEYREFRTEVLRAEAEAVLSCVDLIRKAGKKDWRAAA
;
A
#
# COMPACT_ATOMS: atom_id res chain seq x y z
N MET A 1 -9.38 25.00 -18.23
CA MET A 1 -9.48 24.85 -16.76
C MET A 1 -8.06 24.90 -16.24
N ALA A 2 -7.65 25.99 -15.61
CA ALA A 2 -6.27 26.17 -15.18
C ALA A 2 -6.00 25.31 -13.94
N GLU A 3 -5.19 24.26 -14.08
CA GLU A 3 -4.59 23.55 -12.96
C GLU A 3 -3.68 24.53 -12.22
N GLY A 4 -4.09 24.91 -11.01
CA GLY A 4 -3.32 25.80 -10.16
C GLY A 4 -1.92 25.24 -9.97
N GLU A 5 -0.92 26.09 -10.23
CA GLU A 5 0.50 25.84 -10.02
C GLU A 5 0.77 25.44 -8.56
N ARG A 6 0.63 24.15 -8.27
CA ARG A 6 1.15 23.56 -7.04
C ARG A 6 2.67 23.65 -7.12
N GLY A 7 3.31 24.19 -6.08
CA GLY A 7 4.76 24.13 -5.93
C GLY A 7 5.32 22.70 -6.07
N ARG A 8 6.65 22.59 -6.14
CA ARG A 8 7.45 21.37 -6.46
C ARG A 8 6.64 20.06 -6.49
N PRO A 9 6.50 19.40 -7.66
CA PRO A 9 5.65 18.22 -7.82
C PRO A 9 5.97 17.12 -6.81
N THR A 10 4.91 16.52 -6.27
CA THR A 10 5.00 15.39 -5.34
C THR A 10 5.79 14.24 -5.97
N LYS A 11 6.57 13.53 -5.15
CA LYS A 11 7.21 12.29 -5.59
C LYS A 11 6.23 11.12 -5.68
N LEU A 12 4.97 11.28 -5.25
CA LEU A 12 3.93 10.26 -5.37
C LEU A 12 3.43 10.21 -6.83
N THR A 13 4.21 9.59 -7.70
CA THR A 13 3.82 9.38 -9.10
C THR A 13 2.96 8.12 -9.26
N PRO A 14 2.19 7.99 -10.36
CA PRO A 14 1.45 6.77 -10.65
C PRO A 14 2.31 5.51 -10.68
N LEU A 15 3.56 5.63 -11.15
CA LEU A 15 4.51 4.51 -11.19
C LEU A 15 4.92 4.08 -9.77
N ILE A 16 5.26 5.03 -8.90
CA ILE A 16 5.62 4.74 -7.51
C ILE A 16 4.44 4.11 -6.77
N LYS A 17 3.24 4.70 -6.93
CA LYS A 17 1.98 4.17 -6.39
C LYS A 17 1.78 2.71 -6.80
N LYS A 18 1.90 2.41 -8.11
CA LYS A 18 1.77 1.05 -8.65
C LYS A 18 2.77 0.06 -8.03
N VAL A 19 4.05 0.43 -7.93
CA VAL A 19 5.09 -0.46 -7.36
C VAL A 19 4.82 -0.75 -5.87
N VAL A 20 4.42 0.27 -5.10
CA VAL A 20 4.08 0.09 -3.69
C VAL A 20 2.89 -0.87 -3.54
N LEU A 21 1.79 -0.64 -4.27
CA LEU A 21 0.59 -1.46 -4.16
C LEU A 21 0.85 -2.91 -4.56
N MET A 22 1.52 -3.13 -5.69
CA MET A 22 1.89 -4.47 -6.14
C MET A 22 2.73 -5.24 -5.11
N ALA A 23 3.67 -4.56 -4.44
CA ALA A 23 4.48 -5.19 -3.39
C ALA A 23 3.63 -5.55 -2.16
N LEU A 24 2.72 -4.67 -1.75
CA LEU A 24 1.85 -4.89 -0.59
C LEU A 24 0.82 -6.00 -0.85
N GLU A 25 0.21 -6.05 -2.05
CA GLU A 25 -0.68 -7.13 -2.48
C GLU A 25 0.04 -8.49 -2.45
N GLY A 26 1.34 -8.51 -2.77
CA GLY A 26 2.20 -9.69 -2.63
C GLY A 26 2.55 -10.06 -1.19
N GLY A 27 2.06 -9.33 -0.19
CA GLY A 27 2.32 -9.57 1.24
C GLY A 27 3.62 -8.96 1.76
N ALA A 28 4.27 -8.08 0.99
CA ALA A 28 5.47 -7.39 1.47
C ALA A 28 5.14 -6.37 2.58
N THR A 29 6.12 -6.04 3.40
CA THR A 29 5.97 -4.96 4.38
C THR A 29 5.98 -3.58 3.71
N ARG A 30 5.38 -2.58 4.35
CA ARG A 30 5.47 -1.17 3.91
C ARG A 30 6.90 -0.69 3.68
N LYS A 31 7.85 -1.13 4.51
CA LYS A 31 9.27 -0.78 4.37
C LYS A 31 9.82 -1.33 3.04
N THR A 32 9.62 -2.62 2.80
CA THR A 32 10.05 -3.29 1.56
C THR A 32 9.38 -2.68 0.33
N ALA A 33 8.07 -2.41 0.39
CA ALA A 33 7.33 -1.79 -0.69
C ALA A 33 7.87 -0.39 -1.04
N ALA A 34 8.21 0.42 -0.03
CA ALA A 34 8.85 1.73 -0.24
C ALA A 34 10.22 1.58 -0.92
N GLU A 35 11.06 0.67 -0.43
CA GLU A 35 12.39 0.40 -0.97
C GLU A 35 12.33 -0.09 -2.42
N MET A 36 11.39 -0.98 -2.76
CA MET A 36 11.12 -1.44 -4.14
C MET A 36 10.71 -0.28 -5.05
N ALA A 37 9.92 0.66 -4.55
CA ALA A 37 9.53 1.87 -5.27
C ALA A 37 10.64 2.94 -5.30
N LYS A 38 11.82 2.66 -4.73
CA LYS A 38 12.95 3.59 -4.59
C LYS A 38 12.57 4.87 -3.83
N VAL A 39 11.67 4.73 -2.86
CA VAL A 39 11.23 5.79 -1.94
C VAL A 39 11.65 5.43 -0.52
N SER A 40 12.06 6.42 0.28
CA SER A 40 12.41 6.12 1.68
C SER A 40 11.17 5.65 2.45
N PRO A 41 11.29 4.68 3.37
CA PRO A 41 10.17 4.24 4.21
C PRO A 41 9.51 5.39 4.98
N ARG A 42 10.31 6.39 5.39
CA ARG A 42 9.85 7.61 6.04
C ARG A 42 8.92 8.44 5.13
N THR A 43 9.24 8.55 3.84
CA THR A 43 8.40 9.27 2.88
C THR A 43 7.07 8.54 2.67
N LEU A 44 7.07 7.21 2.54
CA LEU A 44 5.82 6.45 2.46
C LEU A 44 4.98 6.65 3.73
N GLN A 45 5.59 6.56 4.92
CA GLN A 45 4.90 6.81 6.18
C GLN A 45 4.31 8.23 6.26
N LEU A 46 5.03 9.23 5.75
CA LEU A 46 4.55 10.61 5.68
C LEU A 46 3.31 10.71 4.79
N TRP A 47 3.33 10.14 3.58
CA TRP A 47 2.17 10.15 2.68
C TRP A 47 0.94 9.50 3.30
N LEU A 48 1.10 8.35 3.96
CA LEU A 48 0.01 7.67 4.66
C LEU A 48 -0.52 8.49 5.85
N ARG A 49 0.35 9.23 6.53
CA ARG A 49 -0.05 10.14 7.61
C ARG A 49 -0.79 11.36 7.06
N LEU A 50 -0.32 11.93 5.95
CA LEU A 50 -1.01 13.03 5.27
C LEU A 50 -2.41 12.58 4.87
N GLY A 51 -2.56 11.41 4.24
CA GLY A 51 -3.85 10.86 3.83
C GLY A 51 -4.82 10.50 4.96
N LEU A 52 -4.39 10.55 6.22
CA LEU A 52 -5.26 10.37 7.39
C LEU A 52 -5.94 11.68 7.82
N SER A 53 -5.37 12.84 7.46
CA SER A 53 -5.90 14.14 7.87
C SER A 53 -7.28 14.40 7.24
N PRO A 54 -8.23 15.04 7.96
CA PRO A 54 -9.51 15.46 7.39
C PRO A 54 -9.34 16.36 6.16
N ASP A 55 -8.37 17.29 6.23
CA ASP A 55 -8.06 18.27 5.18
C ASP A 55 -7.02 17.75 4.17
N ALA A 56 -6.79 16.44 4.15
CA ALA A 56 -5.82 15.85 3.25
C ALA A 56 -6.23 16.01 1.79
N GLU A 57 -5.22 16.23 0.95
CA GLU A 57 -5.39 16.20 -0.50
C GLU A 57 -5.92 14.83 -0.95
N ALA A 58 -6.76 14.85 -2.00
CA ALA A 58 -7.37 13.64 -2.53
C ALA A 58 -6.34 12.56 -2.88
N GLU A 59 -5.20 12.93 -3.46
CA GLU A 59 -4.12 12.00 -3.84
C GLU A 59 -3.61 11.16 -2.66
N TYR A 60 -3.42 11.77 -1.49
CA TYR A 60 -2.92 11.07 -0.31
C TYR A 60 -4.01 10.24 0.37
N ARG A 61 -5.26 10.72 0.38
CA ARG A 61 -6.41 9.97 0.93
C ARG A 61 -6.69 8.71 0.12
N GLU A 62 -6.73 8.84 -1.19
CA GLU A 62 -6.93 7.72 -2.11
C GLU A 62 -5.78 6.73 -2.01
N PHE A 63 -4.54 7.21 -2.06
CA PHE A 63 -3.38 6.34 -1.93
C PHE A 63 -3.36 5.58 -0.60
N ARG A 64 -3.70 6.25 0.52
CA ARG A 64 -3.82 5.59 1.83
C ARG A 64 -4.90 4.50 1.81
N THR A 65 -6.05 4.79 1.20
CA THR A 65 -7.17 3.84 1.11
C THR A 65 -6.77 2.60 0.31
N GLU A 66 -6.09 2.79 -0.82
CA GLU A 66 -5.60 1.69 -1.64
C GLU A 66 -4.52 0.86 -0.94
N VAL A 67 -3.60 1.51 -0.20
CA VAL A 67 -2.59 0.79 0.61
C VAL A 67 -3.25 -0.10 1.67
N LEU A 68 -4.26 0.41 2.37
CA LEU A 68 -4.99 -0.38 3.37
C LEU A 68 -5.75 -1.55 2.73
N ARG A 69 -6.32 -1.34 1.54
CA ARG A 69 -7.00 -2.39 0.79
C ARG A 69 -6.01 -3.48 0.37
N ALA A 70 -4.88 -3.11 -0.23
CA ALA A 70 -3.83 -4.04 -0.65
C ALA A 70 -3.33 -4.92 0.51
N GLU A 71 -3.13 -4.32 1.69
CA GLU A 71 -2.73 -5.07 2.89
C GLU A 71 -3.80 -6.04 3.36
N ALA A 72 -5.08 -5.63 3.33
CA ALA A 72 -6.19 -6.51 3.69
C ALA A 72 -6.32 -7.69 2.72
N GLU A 73 -6.17 -7.44 1.41
CA GLU A 73 -6.21 -8.48 0.38
C GLU A 73 -5.05 -9.46 0.51
N ALA A 74 -3.85 -8.98 0.84
CA ALA A 74 -2.70 -9.83 1.11
C ALA A 74 -2.93 -10.75 2.32
N VAL A 75 -3.49 -10.22 3.41
CA VAL A 75 -3.85 -11.02 4.60
C VAL A 75 -4.86 -12.09 4.24
N LEU A 76 -5.92 -11.74 3.51
CA LEU A 76 -6.93 -12.71 3.06
C LEU A 76 -6.31 -13.80 2.17
N SER A 77 -5.44 -13.43 1.23
CA SER A 77 -4.76 -14.36 0.35
C SER A 77 -3.91 -15.37 1.13
N CYS A 78 -3.17 -14.91 2.14
CA CYS A 78 -2.39 -15.78 3.03
C CYS A 78 -3.28 -16.72 3.84
N VAL A 79 -4.36 -16.22 4.43
CA VAL A 79 -5.34 -17.03 5.19
C VAL A 79 -5.99 -18.08 4.30
N ASP A 80 -6.33 -17.74 3.06
CA ASP A 80 -6.92 -18.68 2.11
C ASP A 80 -5.96 -19.80 1.71
N LEU A 81 -4.66 -19.49 1.55
CA LEU A 81 -3.63 -20.51 1.31
C LEU A 81 -3.54 -21.47 2.50
N ILE A 82 -3.50 -20.95 3.72
CA ILE A 82 -3.51 -21.74 4.95
C ILE A 82 -4.75 -22.64 5.02
N ARG A 83 -5.94 -22.08 4.80
CA ARG A 83 -7.20 -22.84 4.82
C ARG A 83 -7.22 -23.95 3.77
N LYS A 84 -6.73 -23.68 2.56
CA LYS A 84 -6.64 -24.68 1.48
C LYS A 84 -5.66 -25.80 1.84
N ALA A 85 -4.52 -25.46 2.44
CA ALA A 85 -3.56 -26.45 2.93
C ALA A 85 -4.15 -27.27 4.10
N GLY A 86 -4.87 -26.62 5.02
CA GLY A 86 -5.55 -27.21 6.17
C GLY A 86 -6.54 -28.31 5.81
N LYS A 87 -7.20 -28.21 4.65
CA LYS A 87 -8.10 -29.26 4.12
C LYS A 87 -7.37 -30.56 3.78
N LYS A 88 -6.06 -30.50 3.51
CA LYS A 88 -5.22 -31.66 3.15
C LYS A 88 -4.40 -32.15 4.34
N ASP A 89 -3.85 -31.21 5.12
CA ASP A 89 -3.11 -31.48 6.35
C ASP A 89 -3.57 -30.50 7.43
N TRP A 90 -4.23 -31.03 8.46
CA TRP A 90 -4.78 -30.24 9.56
C TRP A 90 -3.72 -29.37 10.25
N ARG A 91 -2.44 -29.79 10.26
CA ARG A 91 -1.34 -29.03 10.87
C ARG A 91 -1.11 -27.68 10.21
N ALA A 92 -1.50 -27.52 8.95
CA ALA A 92 -1.37 -26.25 8.24
C ALA A 92 -2.32 -25.18 8.79
N ALA A 93 -3.41 -25.57 9.46
CA ALA A 93 -4.41 -24.65 10.02
C ALA A 93 -4.45 -24.62 11.56
N ALA A 94 -3.52 -25.32 12.23
CA ALA A 94 -3.44 -25.46 13.68
C ALA A 94 -2.57 -24.38 14.33
#